data_AF-A0A4Q6BVH2-F1
#
_entry.id   AF-A0A4Q6BVH2-F1
#
_cell.length_a   1.000
_cell.length_b   1.000
_cell.length_c   1.000
_cell.angle_alpha   90.00
_cell.angle_beta   90.00
_cell.angle_gamma   90.00
#
_symmetry.space_group_name_H-M   'P 1'
#
loop_
_entity.id
_entity.type
_entity.pdbx_description
1 polymer ?
#
loop_
_entity_poly.entity_id
_entity_poly.type
_entity_poly.pdbx_seq_one_letter_code
_entity_poly.pdbx_strand_id
1 'polypeptide(L)' 'MHKPYLIGVAGGSGSGKTHFAKMLQNILGADVCSILYQDNYYFDQSARFDGDGGAVNFDHPSSLDFVRMAVDL' A
#
# COMPACT_ATOMS: atom_id res chain seq x y z
N MET A 1 -23.35 -14.21 -3.74
CA MET A 1 -22.06 -13.50 -3.82
C MET A 1 -21.17 -14.01 -2.71
N HIS A 2 -19.93 -14.38 -3.00
CA HIS A 2 -18.95 -14.74 -1.98
C HIS A 2 -18.26 -13.47 -1.48
N LYS A 3 -18.07 -13.35 -0.17
CA LYS A 3 -17.28 -12.25 0.40
C LYS A 3 -15.80 -12.53 0.12
N PRO A 4 -15.02 -11.54 -0.36
CA PRO A 4 -13.59 -11.72 -0.56
C PRO A 4 -12.87 -11.87 0.79
N TYR A 5 -11.68 -12.47 0.75
CA TYR A 5 -10.75 -12.49 1.89
C TYR A 5 -9.78 -11.33 1.77
N LEU A 6 -9.51 -10.66 2.90
CA LEU A 6 -8.50 -9.61 3.00
C LEU A 6 -7.25 -10.16 3.68
N ILE A 7 -6.10 -10.06 3.02
CA ILE A 7 -4.80 -10.48 3.56
C ILE A 7 -3.90 -9.25 3.66
N GLY A 8 -3.59 -8.81 4.88
CA GLY A 8 -2.64 -7.73 5.12
C GLY A 8 -1.20 -8.24 5.11
N VAL A 9 -0.32 -7.61 4.33
CA VAL A 9 1.12 -7.93 4.26
C VAL A 9 1.92 -6.75 4.79
N ALA A 10 2.41 -6.86 6.03
CA ALA A 10 3.14 -5.79 6.73
C ALA A 10 4.62 -6.15 6.97
N GLY A 11 5.45 -5.13 7.23
CA GLY A 11 6.90 -5.28 7.45
C GLY A 11 7.71 -4.05 7.02
N GLY A 12 8.96 -3.95 7.47
CA GLY A 12 9.84 -2.81 7.15
C GLY A 12 10.20 -2.70 5.66
N SER A 13 10.77 -1.56 5.26
CA SER A 13 11.29 -1.41 3.89
C SER A 13 12.36 -2.47 3.60
N GLY A 14 12.38 -3.00 2.37
CA GLY A 14 13.30 -4.06 1.96
C GLY A 14 13.00 -5.48 2.48
N SER A 15 11.95 -5.68 3.29
CA SER A 15 11.64 -7.00 3.89
C SER A 15 11.01 -8.03 2.94
N GLY A 16 10.79 -7.68 1.67
CA GLY A 16 10.22 -8.59 0.67
C GLY A 16 8.69 -8.62 0.55
N LYS A 17 7.95 -7.70 1.18
CA LYS A 17 6.46 -7.62 1.11
C LYS A 17 5.91 -7.69 -0.32
N THR A 18 6.45 -6.84 -1.20
CA THR A 18 6.03 -6.77 -2.61
C THR A 18 6.32 -8.07 -3.35
N HIS A 19 7.43 -8.73 -3.02
CA HIS A 19 7.78 -10.04 -3.60
C HIS A 19 6.80 -11.13 -3.13
N PHE A 20 6.52 -11.18 -1.83
CA PHE A 20 5.56 -12.12 -1.25
C PHE A 20 4.16 -11.96 -1.86
N ALA A 21 3.64 -10.73 -1.93
CA ALA A 21 2.31 -10.45 -2.49
C ALA A 21 2.22 -10.86 -3.98
N LYS A 22 3.25 -10.56 -4.78
CA LYS A 22 3.31 -10.97 -6.20
C LYS A 22 3.41 -12.48 -6.36
N MET A 23 4.19 -13.16 -5.52
CA MET A 23 4.29 -14.62 -5.55
C MET A 23 2.93 -15.27 -5.23
N LEU A 24 2.23 -14.77 -4.21
CA LEU A 24 0.90 -15.25 -3.85
C LEU A 24 -0.10 -15.06 -5.01
N GLN A 25 -0.12 -13.88 -5.63
CA GLN A 25 -0.96 -13.61 -6.80
C GLN A 25 -0.60 -14.52 -7.99
N ASN A 26 0.69 -14.76 -8.25
CA ASN A 26 1.12 -15.65 -9.33
C ASN A 26 0.64 -17.10 -9.13
N ILE A 27 0.56 -17.57 -7.88
CA ILE A 27 0.06 -18.91 -7.55
C ILE A 27 -1.47 -18.98 -7.67
N LEU A 28 -2.17 -17.94 -7.24
CA LEU A 28 -3.65 -17.91 -7.21
C LEU A 28 -4.28 -17.50 -8.56
N GLY A 29 -3.53 -16.77 -9.39
CA GLY A 29 -4.02 -16.15 -10.62
C GLY A 29 -4.62 -14.75 -10.37
N ALA A 30 -4.42 -13.85 -11.35
CA ALA A 30 -4.87 -12.46 -11.27
C ALA A 30 -6.40 -12.30 -11.27
N ASP A 31 -7.13 -13.28 -11.80
CA ASP A 31 -8.60 -13.31 -11.80
C ASP A 31 -9.20 -13.60 -10.42
N VAL A 32 -8.40 -14.14 -9.50
CA VAL A 32 -8.82 -14.56 -8.15
C VAL A 32 -8.17 -13.71 -7.06
N CYS A 33 -6.96 -13.20 -7.32
CA CYS A 33 -6.18 -12.41 -6.37
C CYS A 33 -5.80 -11.06 -6.98
N SER A 34 -6.30 -9.98 -6.39
CA SER A 34 -5.87 -8.62 -6.69
C SER A 34 -4.96 -8.09 -5.58
N ILE A 35 -4.00 -7.23 -5.94
CA ILE A 35 -3.07 -6.61 -4.99
C ILE A 35 -3.40 -5.12 -4.92
N LEU A 36 -3.65 -4.62 -3.71
CA LEU A 36 -3.77 -3.20 -3.42
C LEU A 36 -2.52 -2.75 -2.65
N TYR A 37 -1.81 -1.74 -3.15
CA TYR A 37 -0.63 -1.18 -2.47
C TYR A 37 -1.05 0.00 -1.61
N GLN A 38 -0.79 -0.07 -0.29
CA GLN A 38 -1.03 1.05 0.63
C GLN A 38 -0.23 2.30 0.24
N ASP A 39 0.97 2.13 -0.33
CA ASP A 39 1.82 3.23 -0.79
C ASP A 39 1.19 4.05 -1.93
N ASN A 40 0.16 3.54 -2.62
CA ASN A 40 -0.58 4.31 -3.63
C ASN A 40 -1.49 5.38 -3.01
N TYR A 41 -1.67 5.38 -1.69
CA TYR A 41 -2.58 6.25 -0.96
C TYR A 41 -1.87 7.33 -0.16
N TYR A 42 -0.59 7.60 -0.40
CA TYR A 42 0.06 8.78 0.16
C TYR A 42 -0.61 10.05 -0.39
N PHE A 43 -0.91 11.00 0.49
CA PHE A 43 -1.25 12.35 0.05
C PHE A 43 -0.09 12.94 -0.73
N ASP A 44 -0.39 13.76 -1.74
CA ASP A 44 0.66 14.49 -2.46
C ASP A 44 1.38 15.45 -1.51
N GLN A 45 2.70 15.27 -1.39
CA GLN A 45 3.58 16.08 -0.56
C GLN A 45 4.51 16.96 -1.40
N SER A 46 4.33 17.03 -2.73
CA SER A 46 5.16 17.80 -3.66
C SER A 46 5.35 19.26 -3.21
N ALA A 47 4.27 19.90 -2.72
CA ALA A 47 4.29 21.27 -2.23
C ALA A 47 5.05 21.46 -0.90
N ARG A 48 5.36 20.38 -0.18
CA ARG A 48 6.10 20.39 1.09
C ARG A 48 7.54 19.90 0.94
N PHE A 49 7.94 19.54 -0.28
CA PHE A 49 9.29 19.07 -0.55
C PHE A 49 10.26 20.25 -0.58
N ASP A 50 11.06 20.36 0.47
CA ASP A 50 12.09 21.38 0.70
C ASP A 50 13.46 21.01 0.12
N GLY A 51 13.58 19.82 -0.48
CA GLY A 51 14.80 19.34 -1.13
C GLY A 51 15.83 18.71 -0.19
N ASP A 52 15.61 18.74 1.13
CA ASP A 52 16.47 18.06 2.12
C ASP A 52 15.83 16.79 2.73
N GLY A 53 14.55 16.56 2.44
CA GLY A 53 13.83 15.35 2.85
C GLY A 53 13.37 15.36 4.31
N GLY A 54 13.55 16.47 5.03
CA GLY A 54 13.22 16.58 6.45
C GLY A 54 11.78 16.98 6.74
N ALA A 55 11.13 17.77 5.88
CA ALA A 55 9.78 18.28 6.17
C ALA A 55 8.66 17.24 6.09
N VAL A 56 8.88 16.08 5.47
CA VAL A 56 7.83 15.09 5.19
C VAL A 56 8.12 13.76 5.89
N ASN A 57 7.28 13.41 6.86
CA ASN A 57 7.30 12.10 7.51
C ASN A 57 6.27 11.16 6.85
N PHE A 58 6.73 10.30 5.94
CA PHE A 58 5.88 9.30 5.28
C PHE A 58 5.42 8.19 6.25
N ASP A 59 6.17 7.90 7.31
CA ASP A 59 5.81 6.86 8.28
C ASP A 59 4.67 7.28 9.23
N HIS A 60 4.33 8.57 9.29
CA HIS A 60 3.22 9.03 10.12
C HIS A 60 1.87 8.62 9.50
N PRO A 61 0.92 8.03 10.25
CA PRO A 61 -0.36 7.58 9.69
C PRO A 61 -1.15 8.64 8.92
N SER A 62 -1.01 9.92 9.30
CA SER A 62 -1.69 11.02 8.59
C SER A 62 -1.15 11.32 7.19
N SER A 63 -0.05 10.68 6.78
CA SER A 63 0.50 10.81 5.42
C SER A 63 -0.34 10.05 4.39
N LEU A 64 -1.23 9.15 4.84
CA LEU A 64 -2.03 8.24 4.03
C LEU A 64 -3.53 8.57 4.05
N ASP A 65 -4.18 8.43 2.91
CA ASP A 65 -5.62 8.52 2.77
C ASP A 65 -6.29 7.16 3.02
N PHE A 66 -6.45 6.81 4.30
CA PHE A 66 -7.13 5.57 4.71
C PHE A 66 -8.60 5.52 4.29
N VAL A 67 -9.26 6.67 4.14
CA VAL A 67 -10.67 6.71 3.71
C VAL A 67 -10.76 6.31 2.25
N ARG A 68 -9.90 6.88 1.40
CA ARG A 68 -9.84 6.50 -0.01
C ARG A 68 -9.46 5.04 -0.19
N MET A 69 -8.48 4.55 0.57
CA MET A 69 -8.09 3.14 0.55
C MET A 69 -9.26 2.21 0.92
N ALA A 70 -10.07 2.57 1.92
CA ALA A 70 -11.23 1.78 2.33
C ALA A 70 -12.35 1.74 1.28
N VAL A 71 -12.46 2.75 0.42
CA VAL A 71 -13.44 2.80 -0.68
C VAL A 71 -13.01 1.91 -1.87
N ASP A 72 -11.71 1.80 -2.10
CA ASP A 72 -11.15 1.00 -3.20
C ASP A 72 -11.00 -0.50 -2.84
N LEU A 73 -11.19 -0.87 -1.56
CA LEU A 73 -11.25 -2.24 -1.05
C LEU A 73 -12.63 -2.89 -1.29
#